data_AF-A0A7J5DIA8-F1
#
_entry.id   AF-A0A7J5DIA8-F1
#
_cell.length_a   1.000
_cell.length_b   1.000
_cell.length_c   1.000
_cell.angle_alpha   90.00
_cell.angle_beta   90.00
_cell.angle_gamma   90.00
#
_symmetry.space_group_name_H-M   'P 1'
#
loop_
_entity.id
_entity.type
_entity.pdbx_description
1 polymer ?
#
loop_
_entity_poly.entity_id
_entity_poly.type
_entity_poly.pdbx_seq_one_letter_code
_entity_poly.pdbx_strand_id
1 'polypeptide(L)'
;MDGLAWVFFCLLLFPLPFLFWFGIIPLWVDRRLRRVGKETVGLCRNISSSEGRYSTSFEFTTEDGERIIYISPLSGREWGTPGEEAVMIYDPSHPWRIVRSRRELDTRSEAWSSLWTMLVVQVLLCAPFVGYINY
;
A
#
# COMPACT_ATOMS: atom_id res chain seq x y z
N MET A 1 -17.06 4.79 34.26
CA MET A 1 -16.49 3.97 33.18
C MET A 1 -15.53 3.00 33.82
N ASP A 2 -15.98 1.77 33.91
CA ASP A 2 -15.30 0.68 34.59
C ASP A 2 -14.04 0.32 33.78
N GLY A 3 -13.00 -0.24 34.43
CA GLY A 3 -11.75 -0.58 33.73
C GLY A 3 -11.96 -1.48 32.51
N LEU A 4 -13.01 -2.31 32.53
CA LEU A 4 -13.41 -3.19 31.43
C LEU A 4 -13.88 -2.43 30.18
N ALA A 5 -14.61 -1.32 30.37
CA ALA A 5 -15.04 -0.43 29.28
C ALA A 5 -13.83 0.18 28.56
N TRP A 6 -12.80 0.58 29.32
CA TRP A 6 -11.54 1.09 28.78
C TRP A 6 -10.77 0.03 28.00
N VAL A 7 -10.73 -1.22 28.47
CA VAL A 7 -10.09 -2.33 27.75
C VAL A 7 -10.76 -2.54 26.38
N PHE A 8 -12.09 -2.59 26.33
CA PHE A 8 -12.80 -2.74 25.07
C PHE A 8 -12.61 -1.55 24.12
N PHE A 9 -12.63 -0.32 24.66
CA PHE A 9 -12.39 0.88 23.87
C PHE A 9 -10.99 0.88 23.24
N CYS A 10 -9.95 0.52 23.99
CA CYS A 10 -8.59 0.39 23.47
C CYS A 10 -8.47 -0.70 22.41
N LEU A 11 -9.08 -1.86 22.62
CA LEU A 11 -9.09 -2.96 21.63
C LEU A 11 -9.79 -2.55 20.34
N LEU A 12 -10.85 -1.74 20.42
CA LEU A 12 -11.58 -1.23 19.28
C LEU A 12 -10.81 -0.16 18.51
N LEU A 13 -10.09 0.72 19.20
CA LEU A 13 -9.29 1.77 18.54
C LEU A 13 -7.99 1.27 17.93
N PHE A 14 -7.32 0.29 18.56
CA PHE A 14 -6.02 -0.21 18.15
C PHE A 14 -5.89 -0.61 16.67
N PRO A 15 -6.85 -1.31 16.04
CA PRO A 15 -6.78 -1.66 14.61
C PRO A 15 -7.01 -0.48 13.65
N LEU A 16 -7.58 0.65 14.09
CA LEU A 16 -7.95 1.76 13.19
C LEU A 16 -6.74 2.41 12.50
N PRO A 17 -5.63 2.75 13.19
CA PRO A 17 -4.42 3.25 12.53
C PRO A 17 -3.87 2.28 11.47
N PHE A 18 -3.94 0.96 11.72
CA PHE A 18 -3.49 -0.05 10.76
C PHE A 18 -4.40 -0.12 9.54
N LEU A 19 -5.73 -0.04 9.74
CA LEU A 19 -6.69 0.01 8.64
C LEU A 19 -6.46 1.24 7.76
N PHE A 20 -6.16 2.39 8.36
CA PHE A 20 -5.84 3.60 7.63
C PHE A 20 -4.54 3.45 6.83
N TRP A 21 -3.44 3.02 7.48
CA TRP A 21 -2.12 2.91 6.85
C TRP A 21 -2.02 1.82 5.78
N PHE A 22 -2.58 0.64 6.02
CA PHE A 22 -2.44 -0.53 5.15
C PHE A 22 -3.63 -0.78 4.24
N GLY A 23 -4.78 -0.13 4.47
CA GLY A 23 -5.97 -0.24 3.65
C GLY A 23 -6.22 1.05 2.86
N ILE A 24 -6.50 2.15 3.56
CA ILE A 24 -7.03 3.37 2.92
C ILE A 24 -5.95 4.12 2.11
N ILE A 25 -4.78 4.38 2.70
CA ILE A 25 -3.69 5.11 2.03
C ILE A 25 -3.27 4.44 0.69
N PRO A 26 -2.94 3.13 0.65
CA PRO A 26 -2.53 2.49 -0.60
C PRO A 26 -3.62 2.51 -1.67
N LEU A 27 -4.89 2.29 -1.29
CA LEU A 27 -6.02 2.39 -2.24
C LEU A 27 -6.22 3.82 -2.77
N TRP A 28 -5.99 4.83 -1.93
CA TRP A 28 -6.05 6.22 -2.36
C TRP A 28 -4.91 6.56 -3.32
N VAL A 29 -3.69 6.10 -3.05
CA VAL A 29 -2.53 6.22 -3.95
C VAL A 29 -2.84 5.58 -5.30
N ASP A 30 -3.33 4.33 -5.31
CA ASP A 30 -3.67 3.61 -6.54
C ASP A 30 -4.73 4.37 -7.36
N ARG A 31 -5.78 4.86 -6.70
CA ARG A 31 -6.82 5.67 -7.36
C ARG A 31 -6.29 6.98 -7.90
N ARG A 32 -5.39 7.63 -7.18
CA ARG A 32 -4.79 8.90 -7.57
C ARG A 32 -3.88 8.72 -8.79
N LEU A 33 -3.02 7.71 -8.77
CA LEU A 33 -2.16 7.36 -9.91
C LEU A 33 -2.96 6.99 -11.15
N ARG A 34 -4.08 6.27 -11.00
CA ARG A 34 -4.98 5.97 -12.14
C ARG A 34 -5.68 7.20 -12.73
N ARG A 35 -5.81 8.30 -11.98
CA ARG A 35 -6.50 9.53 -12.45
C ARG A 35 -5.56 10.60 -12.99
N VAL A 36 -4.41 10.78 -12.34
CA VAL A 36 -3.51 11.93 -12.58
C VAL A 36 -2.08 11.46 -12.88
N GLY A 37 -1.83 10.15 -12.81
CA GLY A 37 -0.50 9.60 -13.04
C GLY A 37 -0.03 9.83 -14.47
N LYS A 38 1.24 10.22 -14.61
CA LYS A 38 1.94 10.26 -15.89
C LYS A 38 2.76 8.99 -16.06
N GLU A 39 2.74 8.45 -17.26
CA GLU A 39 3.49 7.25 -17.62
C GLU A 39 4.88 7.64 -18.11
N THR A 40 5.90 6.91 -17.68
CA THR A 40 7.29 7.05 -18.15
C THR A 40 7.95 5.69 -18.17
N VAL A 41 8.96 5.54 -19.01
CA VAL A 41 9.73 4.29 -19.10
C VAL A 41 10.85 4.34 -18.08
N GLY A 42 10.85 3.36 -17.16
CA GLY A 42 11.92 3.15 -16.18
C GLY A 42 12.71 1.89 -16.48
N LEU A 43 13.97 1.87 -16.06
CA LEU A 43 14.86 0.72 -16.17
C LEU A 43 14.96 0.00 -14.82
N CYS A 44 14.79 -1.31 -14.83
CA CYS A 44 15.04 -2.14 -13.65
C CYS A 44 16.55 -2.17 -13.37
N ARG A 45 16.99 -1.67 -12.20
CA ARG A 45 18.41 -1.66 -11.82
C ARG A 45 18.82 -2.94 -11.12
N ASN A 46 18.10 -3.28 -10.05
CA ASN A 46 18.44 -4.38 -9.16
C ASN A 46 17.19 -5.09 -8.68
N ILE A 47 17.35 -6.40 -8.48
CA ILE A 47 16.40 -7.28 -7.83
C ILE A 47 17.10 -7.86 -6.62
N SER A 48 16.55 -7.63 -5.44
CA SER A 48 17.01 -8.29 -4.22
C SER A 48 15.92 -9.23 -3.71
N SER A 49 16.31 -10.42 -3.28
CA SER A 49 15.39 -11.38 -2.67
C SER A 49 15.73 -11.59 -1.21
N SER A 50 14.73 -11.58 -0.33
CA SER A 50 14.86 -11.88 1.09
C SER A 50 13.66 -12.72 1.54
N GLU A 51 13.90 -13.85 2.20
CA GLU A 51 12.85 -14.74 2.75
C GLU A 51 11.73 -15.11 1.75
N GLY A 52 12.10 -15.34 0.48
CA GLY A 52 11.13 -15.66 -0.58
C GLY A 52 10.31 -14.47 -1.10
N ARG A 53 10.70 -13.24 -0.73
CA ARG A 53 10.12 -11.99 -1.24
C ARG A 53 11.12 -11.24 -2.08
N TYR A 54 10.64 -10.56 -3.12
CA TYR A 54 11.45 -9.81 -4.08
C TYR A 54 11.22 -8.32 -3.92
N SER A 55 12.31 -7.55 -3.86
CA SER A 55 12.34 -6.09 -3.93
C SER A 55 13.01 -5.69 -5.24
N THR A 56 12.29 -4.97 -6.08
CA THR A 56 12.76 -4.52 -7.39
C THR A 56 12.92 -3.01 -7.38
N SER A 57 14.08 -2.54 -7.83
CA SER A 57 14.38 -1.11 -7.93
C SER A 57 14.33 -0.66 -9.38
N PHE A 58 13.56 0.39 -9.64
CA PHE A 58 13.38 1.00 -10.94
C PHE A 58 13.93 2.40 -10.94
N GLU A 59 14.61 2.78 -12.01
CA GLU A 59 15.10 4.13 -12.21
C GLU A 59 14.46 4.74 -13.44
N PHE A 60 13.91 5.94 -13.31
CA PHE A 60 13.31 6.67 -14.42
C PHE A 60 13.60 8.17 -14.31
N THR A 61 13.38 8.87 -15.41
CA THR A 61 13.48 10.33 -15.46
C THR A 61 12.08 10.93 -15.66
N THR A 62 11.73 11.94 -14.87
CA THR A 62 10.47 12.68 -15.03
C THR A 62 10.50 13.56 -16.28
N GLU A 63 9.35 14.09 -16.69
CA GLU A 63 9.30 15.05 -17.81
C GLU A 63 10.10 16.33 -17.53
N ASP A 64 10.22 16.69 -16.24
CA ASP A 64 11.00 17.84 -15.78
C ASP A 64 12.52 17.55 -15.72
N GLY A 65 12.95 16.35 -16.10
CA GLY A 65 14.35 15.93 -16.13
C GLY A 65 14.89 15.40 -14.80
N GLU A 66 14.04 15.16 -13.81
CA GLU A 66 14.46 14.69 -12.49
C GLU A 66 14.62 13.16 -12.49
N ARG A 67 15.75 12.69 -11.98
CA ARG A 67 16.05 11.26 -11.87
C ARG A 67 15.53 10.68 -10.56
N ILE A 68 14.65 9.68 -10.64
CA ILE A 68 13.99 9.09 -9.48
C ILE A 68 14.29 7.59 -9.44
N ILE A 69 14.64 7.11 -8.24
CA ILE A 69 14.80 5.68 -7.95
C ILE A 69 13.60 5.26 -7.13
N TYR A 70 12.74 4.47 -7.74
CA TYR A 70 11.61 3.84 -7.07
C TYR A 70 12.00 2.44 -6.61
N ILE A 71 11.65 2.09 -5.38
CA ILE A 71 11.83 0.75 -4.84
C ILE A 71 10.45 0.17 -4.62
N SER A 72 10.14 -0.92 -5.32
CA SER A 72 8.88 -1.62 -5.16
C SER A 72 8.79 -2.20 -3.74
N PRO A 73 7.59 -2.21 -3.13
CA PRO A 73 7.39 -2.97 -1.91
C PRO A 73 7.70 -4.45 -2.15
N LEU A 74 8.15 -5.15 -1.09
CA LEU A 74 8.47 -6.57 -1.14
C LEU A 74 7.24 -7.35 -1.62
N SER A 75 7.35 -7.97 -2.80
CA SER A 75 6.28 -8.77 -3.39
C SER A 75 6.64 -10.26 -3.30
N GLY A 76 5.64 -11.13 -3.21
CA GLY A 76 5.84 -12.59 -3.27
C GLY A 76 6.24 -13.10 -4.66
N ARG A 77 6.44 -12.22 -5.64
CA ARG A 77 6.79 -12.56 -7.03
C ARG A 77 7.93 -11.69 -7.54
N GLU A 78 8.76 -12.27 -8.38
CA GLU A 78 9.79 -11.54 -9.11
C GLU A 78 9.14 -10.61 -10.14
N TRP A 79 9.49 -9.32 -10.08
CA TRP A 79 8.94 -8.29 -10.95
C TRP A 79 10.01 -7.77 -11.91
N GLY A 80 10.11 -8.45 -13.05
CA GLY A 80 11.02 -8.10 -14.14
C GLY A 80 12.42 -8.68 -13.96
N THR A 81 13.32 -8.29 -14.83
CA THR A 81 14.74 -8.65 -14.84
C THR A 81 15.61 -7.39 -14.87
N PRO A 82 16.84 -7.39 -14.30
CA PRO A 82 17.73 -6.24 -14.39
C PRO A 82 18.00 -5.86 -15.85
N GLY A 83 17.87 -4.58 -16.18
CA GLY A 83 17.99 -4.05 -17.54
C GLY A 83 16.69 -4.05 -18.35
N GLU A 84 15.61 -4.64 -17.83
CA GLU A 84 14.30 -4.60 -18.48
C GLU A 84 13.63 -3.24 -18.29
N GLU A 85 12.96 -2.78 -19.34
CA GLU A 85 12.14 -1.58 -19.31
C GLU A 85 10.77 -1.90 -18.70
N ALA A 86 10.33 -1.05 -17.78
CA ALA A 86 9.03 -1.13 -17.15
C ALA A 86 8.32 0.23 -17.22
N VAL A 87 7.01 0.20 -17.46
CA VAL A 87 6.19 1.41 -17.41
C VAL A 87 5.97 1.80 -15.96
N MET A 88 6.47 2.97 -15.59
CA MET A 88 6.31 3.59 -14.29
C MET A 88 5.22 4.66 -14.37
N ILE A 89 4.35 4.68 -13.37
CA ILE A 89 3.32 5.71 -13.23
C ILE A 89 3.63 6.51 -11.98
N TYR A 90 3.83 7.82 -12.15
CA TYR A 90 4.12 8.74 -11.06
C TYR A 90 3.12 9.90 -11.03
N ASP A 91 2.90 10.47 -9.85
CA ASP A 91 2.16 11.73 -9.72
C ASP A 91 3.11 12.92 -9.96
N PRO A 92 2.87 13.78 -10.97
CA PRO A 92 3.73 14.92 -11.27
C PRO A 92 3.80 15.95 -10.13
N SER A 93 2.79 16.02 -9.24
CA SER A 93 2.83 16.91 -8.09
C SER A 93 3.73 16.40 -6.96
N HIS A 94 3.99 15.09 -6.90
CA HIS A 94 4.76 14.44 -5.83
C HIS A 94 5.55 13.22 -6.39
N PRO A 95 6.48 13.45 -7.33
CA PRO A 95 7.05 12.38 -8.15
C PRO A 95 7.95 11.42 -7.36
N TRP A 96 8.46 11.82 -6.18
CA TRP A 96 9.24 10.97 -5.27
C TRP A 96 8.40 10.15 -4.29
N ARG A 97 7.16 10.57 -4.01
CA ARG A 97 6.32 9.95 -2.96
C ARG A 97 5.28 9.00 -3.52
N ILE A 98 4.75 9.31 -4.70
CA ILE A 98 3.61 8.61 -5.27
C ILE A 98 4.03 8.07 -6.63
N VAL A 99 4.57 6.84 -6.61
CA VAL A 99 5.03 6.11 -7.79
C VAL A 99 4.68 4.64 -7.64
N ARG A 100 4.23 4.02 -8.72
CA ARG A 100 4.05 2.57 -8.84
C ARG A 100 4.40 2.13 -10.25
N SER A 101 4.80 0.86 -10.41
CA SER A 101 4.85 0.27 -11.74
C SER A 101 3.43 0.06 -12.28
N ARG A 102 3.24 0.07 -13.61
CA ARG A 102 1.93 -0.24 -14.23
C ARG A 102 1.45 -1.62 -13.80
N ARG A 103 2.37 -2.58 -13.76
CA ARG A 103 2.10 -3.96 -13.33
C ARG A 103 1.61 -4.02 -11.89
N GLU A 104 2.20 -3.25 -10.98
CA GLU A 104 1.72 -3.10 -9.59
C GLU A 104 0.28 -2.62 -9.53
N LEU A 105 -0.03 -1.56 -10.29
CA LEU A 105 -1.36 -0.96 -10.33
C LEU A 105 -2.41 -1.93 -10.88
N ASP A 106 -2.04 -2.78 -11.85
CA ASP A 106 -2.94 -3.77 -12.46
C ASP A 106 -3.06 -5.06 -11.64
N THR A 107 -2.11 -5.33 -10.73
CA THR A 107 -2.19 -6.49 -9.84
C THR A 107 -3.30 -6.30 -8.82
N ARG A 108 -3.94 -7.39 -8.39
CA ARG A 108 -5.01 -7.34 -7.37
C ARG A 108 -4.43 -6.75 -6.09
N SER A 109 -4.78 -5.51 -5.78
CA SER A 109 -4.20 -4.74 -4.66
C SER A 109 -4.40 -5.51 -3.35
N GLU A 110 -3.30 -5.96 -2.75
CA GLU A 110 -3.31 -6.63 -1.43
C GLU A 110 -3.97 -5.75 -0.36
N ALA A 111 -3.99 -4.44 -0.58
CA ALA A 111 -4.70 -3.46 0.24
C ALA A 111 -6.21 -3.71 0.37
N TRP A 112 -6.86 -4.30 -0.64
CA TRP A 112 -8.27 -4.70 -0.52
C TRP A 112 -8.44 -5.89 0.41
N SER A 113 -7.50 -6.83 0.37
CA SER A 113 -7.53 -7.99 1.25
C SER A 113 -7.25 -7.58 2.70
N SER A 114 -6.24 -6.73 2.92
CA SER A 114 -5.94 -6.20 4.26
C SER A 114 -7.09 -5.38 4.82
N LEU A 115 -7.74 -4.54 3.99
CA LEU A 115 -8.89 -3.73 4.40
C LEU A 115 -10.07 -4.61 4.80
N TRP A 116 -10.40 -5.65 4.03
CA TRP A 116 -11.48 -6.57 4.39
C TRP A 116 -11.20 -7.32 5.67
N THR A 117 -10.00 -7.88 5.84
CA THR A 117 -9.62 -8.60 7.06
C THR A 117 -9.71 -7.69 8.28
N MET A 118 -9.19 -6.46 8.19
CA MET A 118 -9.23 -5.50 9.29
C MET A 118 -10.66 -5.05 9.61
N LEU A 119 -11.51 -4.86 8.60
CA LEU A 119 -12.90 -4.50 8.82
C LEU A 119 -13.68 -5.63 9.49
N VAL A 120 -13.45 -6.89 9.12
CA VAL A 120 -14.06 -8.05 9.78
C VAL A 120 -13.63 -8.12 11.25
N VAL A 121 -12.34 -7.97 11.53
CA VAL A 121 -11.82 -7.93 12.91
C VAL A 121 -12.45 -6.78 13.69
N GLN A 122 -12.57 -5.60 13.09
CA GLN A 122 -13.21 -4.44 13.70
C GLN A 122 -14.67 -4.73 14.10
N VAL A 123 -15.45 -5.32 13.20
CA VAL A 123 -16.87 -5.66 13.45
C VAL A 123 -17.00 -6.69 14.57
N LEU A 124 -16.13 -7.70 14.59
CA LEU A 124 -16.09 -8.72 15.65
C LEU A 124 -15.74 -8.13 17.02
N LEU A 125 -14.89 -7.10 17.08
CA LEU A 125 -14.57 -6.39 18.32
C LEU A 125 -15.67 -5.39 18.74
N CYS A 126 -16.39 -4.81 17.78
CA CYS A 126 -17.52 -3.92 18.06
C CYS A 126 -18.71 -4.67 18.69
N ALA A 127 -19.03 -5.88 18.23
CA ALA A 127 -20.19 -6.64 18.70
C ALA A 127 -20.23 -6.85 20.25
N PRO A 128 -19.17 -7.35 20.91
CA PRO A 128 -19.16 -7.52 22.37
C PRO A 128 -19.13 -6.18 23.12
N PHE A 129 -18.48 -5.15 22.57
CA PHE A 129 -18.47 -3.81 23.19
C PHE A 129 -19.86 -3.18 23.21
N VAL A 130 -20.59 -3.25 22.09
CA VAL A 130 -21.98 -2.79 22.00
C VAL A 130 -22.86 -3.63 22.93
N GLY A 131 -22.67 -4.95 22.99
CA GLY A 131 -23.37 -5.81 23.94
C GLY A 131 -23.13 -5.42 25.40
N TYR A 132 -21.89 -5.06 25.75
CA TYR A 132 -21.52 -4.63 27.11
C TYR A 132 -22.09 -3.25 27.49
N ILE A 133 -22.16 -2.29 26.56
CA ILE A 133 -22.74 -0.96 26.85
C ILE A 133 -24.26 -1.03 27.03
N ASN A 134 -24.94 -1.97 26.36
CA ASN A 134 -26.40 -2.11 26.43
C ASN A 134 -26.87 -3.00 27.61
N TYR A 135 -25.95 -3.58 28.37
CA TYR A 135 -26.23 -4.39 29.57
C TYR A 135 -26.11 -3.52 30.82
#